data_AF-A0A7X4BKM4-F1
#
_entry.id   AF-A0A7X4BKM4-F1
#
_cell.length_a   1.000
_cell.length_b   1.000
_cell.length_c   1.000
_cell.angle_alpha   90.00
_cell.angle_beta   90.00
_cell.angle_gamma   90.00
#
_symmetry.space_group_name_H-M   'P 1'
#
loop_
_entity.id
_entity.type
_entity.pdbx_description
1 polymer ?
#
loop_
_entity_poly.entity_id
_entity_poly.type
_entity_poly.pdbx_seq_one_letter_code
_entity_poly.pdbx_strand_id
1 'polypeptide(L)'
;MSEQQIPAFLERVKTDETLAAALLDAKTPAEVIRLAATAGLDCTAAEISQWQATRAVSKLVDSGICANGLRWRSLHGPGGLHVQIVGASTSFGLWCPSC
;
A
#
# COMPACT_ATOMS: atom_id res chain seq x y z
N MET A 1 -12.53 3.38 -3.74
CA MET A 1 -11.88 3.97 -2.55
C MET A 1 -11.93 5.49 -2.63
N SER A 2 -11.81 6.18 -1.50
CA SER A 2 -11.58 7.63 -1.41
C SER A 2 -10.08 7.90 -1.29
N GLU A 3 -9.58 8.98 -1.92
CA GLU A 3 -8.17 9.39 -1.84
C GLU A 3 -7.67 9.58 -0.40
N GLN A 4 -8.57 9.85 0.56
CA GLN A 4 -8.24 9.99 1.97
C GLN A 4 -7.89 8.67 2.68
N GLN A 5 -8.24 7.51 2.10
CA GLN A 5 -7.94 6.21 2.71
C GLN A 5 -6.44 5.88 2.66
N ILE A 6 -5.71 6.36 1.65
CA ILE A 6 -4.27 6.11 1.52
C ILE A 6 -3.46 6.82 2.63
N PRO A 7 -3.62 8.13 2.89
CA PRO A 7 -2.98 8.78 4.02
C PRO A 7 -3.36 8.16 5.36
N ALA A 8 -4.64 7.85 5.58
CA ALA A 8 -5.11 7.23 6.83
C ALA A 8 -4.49 5.84 7.03
N PHE A 9 -4.42 5.03 5.98
CA PHE A 9 -3.74 3.74 6.00
C PHE A 9 -2.26 3.88 6.32
N LEU A 10 -1.56 4.83 5.69
CA LEU A 10 -0.16 5.08 5.96
C LEU A 10 0.10 5.49 7.42
N GLU A 11 -0.72 6.39 7.97
CA GLU A 11 -0.64 6.76 9.38
C GLU A 11 -0.89 5.55 10.30
N ARG A 12 -1.83 4.67 9.94
CA ARG A 12 -2.08 3.42 10.67
C ARG A 12 -0.87 2.49 10.63
N VAL A 13 -0.28 2.26 9.46
CA VAL A 13 0.91 1.41 9.28
C VAL A 13 2.14 1.97 10.00
N LYS A 14 2.25 3.29 10.13
CA LYS A 14 3.35 3.94 10.88
C LYS A 14 3.21 3.77 12.40
N THR A 15 1.98 3.68 12.91
CA THR A 15 1.68 3.71 14.35
C THR A 15 1.35 2.34 14.93
N ASP A 16 0.85 1.42 14.11
CA ASP A 16 0.51 0.05 14.49
C ASP A 16 1.65 -0.90 14.09
N GLU A 17 2.51 -1.21 15.06
CA GLU A 17 3.65 -2.11 14.87
C GLU A 17 3.22 -3.54 14.51
N THR A 18 2.05 -3.99 14.98
CA THR A 18 1.55 -5.34 14.68
C THR A 18 1.13 -5.43 13.23
N LEU A 19 0.38 -4.43 12.75
CA LEU A 19 0.02 -4.32 11.34
C LEU A 19 1.27 -4.18 10.46
N ALA A 20 2.23 -3.35 10.85
CA ALA A 20 3.46 -3.17 10.09
C ALA A 20 4.27 -4.47 9.98
N ALA A 21 4.36 -5.25 11.07
CA ALA A 21 5.04 -6.55 11.07
C ALA A 21 4.32 -7.57 10.18
N ALA A 22 2.98 -7.65 10.29
CA ALA A 22 2.19 -8.52 9.44
C ALA A 22 2.31 -8.17 7.95
N LEU A 23 2.38 -6.88 7.60
CA LEU A 23 2.60 -6.41 6.23
C LEU A 23 4.02 -6.70 5.74
N LEU A 24 5.01 -6.67 6.63
CA LEU A 24 6.41 -7.01 6.29
C LEU A 24 6.55 -8.48 5.92
N ASP A 25 5.83 -9.34 6.65
CA ASP A 25 5.86 -10.80 6.49
C ASP A 25 4.89 -11.32 5.42
N ALA A 26 3.99 -10.48 4.91
CA ALA A 26 3.00 -10.86 3.91
C ALA A 26 3.65 -11.35 2.61
N LYS A 27 3.17 -12.48 2.08
CA LYS A 27 3.74 -13.15 0.90
C LYS A 27 2.79 -13.15 -0.29
N THR A 28 1.50 -12.96 -0.04
CA THR A 28 0.46 -13.05 -1.06
C THR A 28 -0.37 -11.76 -1.14
N PRO A 29 -0.91 -11.41 -2.33
CA PRO A 29 -1.83 -10.28 -2.45
C PRO A 29 -3.06 -10.40 -1.54
N ALA A 30 -3.56 -11.62 -1.31
CA ALA A 30 -4.72 -11.87 -0.45
C ALA A 30 -4.46 -11.51 1.02
N GLU A 31 -3.27 -11.83 1.54
CA GLU A 31 -2.86 -11.43 2.89
C GLU A 31 -2.79 -9.90 3.01
N VAL A 32 -2.21 -9.23 2.02
CA VAL A 32 -2.09 -7.76 2.01
C VAL A 32 -3.46 -7.11 1.93
N ILE A 33 -4.37 -7.61 1.09
CA ILE A 33 -5.75 -7.12 1.00
C ILE A 33 -6.44 -7.22 2.36
N ARG A 34 -6.33 -8.38 3.02
CA ARG A 34 -6.94 -8.59 4.34
C ARG A 34 -6.36 -7.64 5.39
N LEU A 35 -5.04 -7.46 5.42
CA LEU A 35 -4.37 -6.55 6.35
C LEU A 35 -4.72 -5.08 6.07
N ALA A 36 -4.76 -4.68 4.79
CA ALA A 36 -5.18 -3.36 4.36
C ALA A 36 -6.63 -3.06 4.81
N ALA A 37 -7.54 -4.02 4.66
CA ALA A 37 -8.93 -3.88 5.11
C ALA A 37 -9.03 -3.69 6.62
N THR A 38 -8.23 -4.39 7.43
CA THR A 38 -8.19 -4.16 8.90
C THR A 38 -7.71 -2.77 9.29
N ALA A 39 -7.00 -2.11 8.38
CA ALA A 39 -6.50 -0.74 8.53
C ALA A 39 -7.38 0.31 7.82
N GLY A 40 -8.58 -0.08 7.34
CA GLY A 40 -9.54 0.81 6.70
C GLY A 40 -9.26 1.11 5.21
N LEU A 41 -8.36 0.34 4.59
CA LEU A 41 -8.07 0.42 3.16
C LEU A 41 -8.65 -0.80 2.43
N ASP A 42 -9.86 -0.63 1.90
CA ASP A 42 -10.53 -1.66 1.11
C ASP A 42 -9.97 -1.71 -0.30
N CYS A 43 -9.20 -2.75 -0.61
CA CYS A 43 -8.61 -2.97 -1.94
C CYS A 43 -8.89 -4.38 -2.47
N THR A 44 -8.77 -4.54 -3.77
CA THR A 44 -9.05 -5.78 -4.51
C THR A 44 -7.80 -6.27 -5.24
N ALA A 45 -7.78 -7.55 -5.59
CA ALA A 45 -6.68 -8.14 -6.36
C ALA A 45 -6.52 -7.52 -7.75
N ALA A 46 -7.62 -7.06 -8.35
CA ALA A 46 -7.62 -6.34 -9.62
C ALA A 46 -6.87 -5.00 -9.50
N GLU A 47 -7.12 -4.25 -8.42
CA GLU A 47 -6.45 -2.97 -8.16
C GLU A 47 -4.95 -3.14 -7.91
N ILE A 48 -4.55 -4.21 -7.19
CA ILE A 48 -3.14 -4.56 -7.01
C ILE A 48 -2.47 -4.90 -8.36
N SER A 49 -3.15 -5.69 -9.20
CA SER A 49 -2.66 -6.07 -10.52
C SER A 49 -2.53 -4.87 -11.46
N GLN A 50 -3.48 -3.95 -11.38
CA GLN A 50 -3.46 -2.71 -12.15
C GLN A 50 -2.29 -1.82 -11.74
N TRP A 51 -2.00 -1.69 -10.45
CA TRP A 51 -0.77 -1.01 -10.01
C TRP A 51 0.50 -1.67 -10.55
N GLN A 52 0.58 -3.01 -10.53
CA GLN A 52 1.75 -3.70 -11.08
C GLN A 52 1.97 -3.35 -12.56
N ALA A 53 0.89 -3.19 -13.32
CA ALA A 53 0.93 -2.78 -14.72
C ALA A 53 1.29 -1.29 -14.91
N THR A 54 0.87 -0.40 -14.01
CA THR A 54 1.07 1.06 -14.13
C THR A 54 2.26 1.61 -13.36
N ARG A 55 2.95 0.79 -12.55
CA ARG A 55 4.10 1.19 -11.71
C ARG A 55 5.18 1.96 -12.47
N ALA A 56 5.43 1.64 -13.74
CA ALA A 56 6.50 2.24 -14.52
C ALA A 56 6.30 3.75 -14.80
N VAL A 57 5.07 4.24 -14.70
CA VAL A 57 4.71 5.63 -15.02
C VAL A 57 4.30 6.46 -13.80
N SER A 58 4.40 5.90 -12.58
CA SER A 58 4.05 6.59 -11.35
C SER A 58 5.21 7.44 -10.82
N LYS A 59 4.92 8.65 -10.34
CA LYS A 59 5.87 9.56 -9.69
C LYS A 59 5.85 9.37 -8.17
N LEU A 60 7.02 9.39 -7.53
CA LEU A 60 7.11 9.36 -6.07
C LEU A 60 6.55 10.66 -5.48
N VAL A 61 5.64 10.52 -4.52
CA VAL A 61 5.09 11.64 -3.73
C VAL A 61 5.80 11.69 -2.39
N ASP A 62 5.80 10.58 -1.66
CA ASP A 62 6.43 10.46 -0.35
C ASP A 62 6.91 9.02 -0.11
N SER A 63 7.81 8.83 0.84
CA SER A 63 8.27 7.51 1.26
C SER A 63 8.81 7.51 2.68
N GLY A 64 8.77 6.35 3.31
CA GLY A 64 9.35 6.17 4.63
C GLY A 64 9.64 4.72 4.95
N ILE A 65 10.17 4.53 6.14
CA ILE A 65 10.50 3.22 6.71
C ILE A 65 9.90 3.19 8.11
N CYS A 66 9.08 2.20 8.41
CA CYS A 66 8.57 1.96 9.76
C CYS A 66 9.69 1.40 10.65
N ALA A 67 9.52 1.46 11.98
CA ALA A 67 10.53 1.00 12.94
C ALA A 67 10.98 -0.45 12.73
N ASN A 68 10.07 -1.31 12.25
CA ASN A 68 10.33 -2.71 11.94
C ASN A 68 11.02 -2.95 10.58
N GLY A 69 11.37 -1.90 9.83
CA GLY A 69 12.01 -1.99 8.53
C GLY A 69 11.06 -2.08 7.32
N LEU A 70 9.74 -2.09 7.55
CA LEU A 70 8.75 -2.03 6.45
C LEU A 70 8.91 -0.71 5.69
N ARG A 71 9.17 -0.77 4.39
CA ARG A 71 9.26 0.44 3.57
C ARG A 71 7.93 0.68 2.89
N TRP A 72 7.51 1.94 2.85
CA TRP A 72 6.32 2.37 2.14
C TRP A 72 6.64 3.54 1.21
N ARG A 73 5.87 3.66 0.13
CA ARG A 73 5.97 4.79 -0.82
C ARG A 73 4.57 5.18 -1.25
N SER A 74 4.24 6.46 -1.21
CA SER A 74 3.09 6.98 -1.92
C SER A 74 3.52 7.42 -3.33
N LEU A 75 2.75 7.04 -4.32
CA LEU A 75 3.05 7.26 -5.73
C LEU A 75 1.83 7.90 -6.40
N HIS A 76 2.03 8.87 -7.26
CA HIS A 76 0.96 9.45 -8.07
C HIS A 76 1.12 8.98 -9.52
N GLY A 77 0.11 8.31 -10.07
CA GLY A 77 0.14 7.71 -11.39
C GLY A 77 -1.12 7.99 -12.20
N PRO A 78 -1.21 7.46 -13.43
CA PRO A 78 -2.45 7.49 -14.19
C PRO A 78 -3.55 6.76 -13.41
N GLY A 79 -4.61 7.48 -13.08
CA GLY A 79 -5.71 6.97 -12.26
C GLY A 79 -5.59 7.24 -10.76
N GLY A 80 -4.65 8.08 -10.30
CA GLY A 80 -4.70 8.67 -8.96
C GLY A 80 -3.51 8.33 -8.05
N LEU A 81 -3.77 8.31 -6.74
CA LEU A 81 -2.78 8.03 -5.71
C LEU A 81 -2.70 6.53 -5.43
N HIS A 82 -1.47 6.04 -5.27
CA HIS A 82 -1.17 4.65 -4.95
C HIS A 82 -0.26 4.60 -3.73
N VAL A 83 -0.30 3.50 -2.98
CA VAL A 83 0.70 3.20 -1.96
C VAL A 83 1.40 1.89 -2.30
N GLN A 84 2.72 1.91 -2.31
CA GLN A 84 3.55 0.72 -2.41
C GLN A 84 4.02 0.34 -1.01
N ILE A 85 3.75 -0.90 -0.60
CA ILE A 85 4.31 -1.53 0.58
C ILE A 85 5.39 -2.52 0.12
N VAL A 86 6.61 -2.36 0.65
CA VAL A 86 7.76 -3.20 0.36
C VAL A 86 7.99 -4.08 1.58
N GLY A 87 7.46 -5.31 1.51
CA GLY A 87 7.70 -6.35 2.49
C GLY A 87 9.10 -6.96 2.36
N ALA A 88 9.40 -7.94 3.21
CA ALA A 88 10.71 -8.58 3.26
C ALA A 88 11.02 -9.41 2.00
N SER A 89 9.98 -10.03 1.42
CA SER A 89 10.11 -10.93 0.25
C SER A 89 9.45 -10.37 -1.02
N THR A 90 8.39 -9.57 -0.87
CA THR A 90 7.56 -9.10 -1.98
C THR A 90 7.13 -7.66 -1.77
N SER A 91 7.00 -6.91 -2.87
CA SER A 91 6.41 -5.57 -2.87
C SER A 91 5.00 -5.60 -3.47
N PHE A 92 4.06 -4.94 -2.80
CA PHE A 92 2.67 -4.82 -3.24
C PHE A 92 2.32 -3.36 -3.39
N GLY A 93 1.52 -3.02 -4.40
CA GLY A 93 0.93 -1.70 -4.49
C GLY A 93 -0.57 -1.77 -4.36
N LEU A 94 -1.13 -0.86 -3.59
CA LEU A 94 -2.54 -0.68 -3.34
C LEU A 94 -2.94 0.60 -4.07
N TRP A 95 -3.83 0.47 -5.05
CA TRP A 95 -4.27 1.57 -5.90
C TRP A 95 -5.53 2.20 -5.34
N CYS A 96 -5.56 3.52 -5.17
CA CYS A 96 -6.79 4.26 -4.98
C CYS A 96 -7.15 4.98 -6.29
N PRO A 97 -8.21 4.58 -7.01
CA PRO A 97 -8.69 5.35 -8.14
C PRO A 97 -9.02 6.78 -7.69
N SER A 98 -8.47 7.78 -8.38
CA SER A 98 -8.96 9.15 -8.32
C SER A 98 -10.35 9.17 -8.98
N CYS A 99 -11.38 9.47 -8.20
CA CYS A 99 -12.77 9.60 -8.67
C CYS A 99 -12.96 10.80 -9.59
#